data_AF-A0A396GWI2-F1
#
_entry.id   AF-A0A396GWI2-F1
#
_cell.length_a   1.000
_cell.length_b   1.000
_cell.length_c   1.000
_cell.angle_alpha   90.00
_cell.angle_beta   90.00
_cell.angle_gamma   90.00
#
_symmetry.space_group_name_H-M   'P 1'
#
loop_
_entity.id
_entity.type
_entity.pdbx_description
1 polymer ?
#
loop_
_entity_poly.entity_id
_entity_poly.type
_entity_poly.pdbx_seq_one_letter_code
_entity_poly.pdbx_strand_id
1 'polypeptide(L)' 'MSNMGKKSFAIEAYKHRVVMDADYADKTWNILEHAIHDLYNHNVRNISFAELYRFFLMILIICS' A
#
# COMPACT_ATOMS: atom_id res chain seq x y z
N MET A 1 17.76 33.17 -35.61
CA MET A 1 16.97 32.83 -34.40
C MET A 1 16.37 31.45 -34.60
N SER A 2 16.92 30.45 -33.91
CA SER A 2 16.51 29.05 -34.01
C SER A 2 15.21 28.82 -33.22
N ASN A 3 14.11 28.63 -33.96
CA ASN A 3 12.78 28.39 -33.42
C ASN A 3 12.69 26.94 -32.90
N MET A 4 13.20 26.68 -31.69
CA MET A 4 13.04 25.39 -31.01
C MET A 4 11.60 25.27 -30.51
N GLY A 5 10.75 24.67 -31.35
CA GLY A 5 9.37 24.30 -30.99
C GLY A 5 9.38 23.44 -29.73
N LYS A 6 8.74 23.94 -28.66
CA LYS A 6 8.51 23.20 -27.41
C LYS A 6 7.71 21.94 -27.76
N LYS A 7 8.37 20.78 -27.79
CA LYS A 7 7.70 19.49 -27.86
C LYS A 7 6.81 19.36 -26.62
N SER A 8 5.51 19.32 -26.83
CA SER A 8 4.53 19.04 -25.78
C SER A 8 4.79 17.61 -25.31
N PHE A 9 5.42 17.46 -24.16
CA PHE A 9 5.56 16.17 -23.50
C PHE A 9 4.19 15.78 -22.97
N ALA A 10 3.43 15.02 -23.77
CA ALA A 10 2.22 14.36 -23.30
C ALA A 10 2.67 13.26 -22.33
N ILE A 11 2.54 13.52 -21.03
CA ILE A 11 2.73 12.51 -19.99
C ILE A 11 1.54 11.56 -20.12
N GLU A 12 1.75 10.41 -20.74
CA GLU A 12 0.73 9.36 -20.79
C GLU A 12 0.45 8.87 -19.37
N ALA A 13 -0.82 8.82 -18.99
CA ALA A 13 -1.21 8.29 -17.69
C ALA A 13 -0.75 6.84 -17.57
N TYR A 14 -0.04 6.52 -16.49
CA TYR A 14 0.43 5.16 -16.20
C TYR A 14 -0.79 4.23 -16.01
N LYS A 15 -1.15 3.45 -17.05
CA LYS A 15 -2.35 2.59 -17.08
C LYS A 15 -2.17 1.21 -16.42
N HIS A 16 -1.17 1.03 -15.57
CA HIS A 16 -1.07 -0.21 -14.83
C HIS A 16 -2.11 -0.20 -13.71
N ARG A 17 -3.31 -0.71 -14.01
CA ARG A 17 -4.29 -1.06 -12.99
C ARG A 17 -3.71 -2.24 -12.23
N VAL A 18 -2.99 -1.97 -11.14
CA VAL A 18 -2.72 -2.98 -10.12
C VAL A 18 -4.10 -3.34 -9.57
N VAL A 19 -4.67 -4.43 -10.08
CA VAL A 19 -5.85 -5.03 -9.48
C VAL A 19 -5.34 -5.63 -8.19
N MET A 20 -5.62 -4.95 -7.08
CA MET A 20 -5.44 -5.51 -5.76
C MET A 20 -6.35 -6.73 -5.64
N ASP A 21 -5.80 -7.86 -5.20
CA ASP A 21 -6.60 -9.07 -4.95
C ASP A 21 -7.77 -8.71 -4.01
N ALA A 22 -8.97 -9.21 -4.33
CA ALA A 22 -10.16 -8.97 -3.52
C ALA A 22 -9.94 -9.41 -2.06
N ASP A 23 -9.16 -10.49 -1.87
CA ASP A 23 -8.85 -11.06 -0.56
C ASP A 23 -7.69 -10.34 0.15
N TYR A 24 -7.08 -9.32 -0.46
CA TYR A 24 -5.95 -8.60 0.13
C TYR A 24 -6.36 -7.91 1.44
N ALA A 25 -7.56 -7.34 1.47
CA ALA A 25 -8.12 -6.73 2.68
C ALA A 25 -8.22 -7.75 3.81
N ASP A 26 -8.75 -8.94 3.52
CA ASP A 26 -8.92 -10.02 4.51
C ASP A 26 -7.57 -10.55 5.01
N LYS A 27 -6.61 -10.77 4.10
CA LYS A 27 -5.25 -11.17 4.46
C LYS A 27 -4.57 -10.12 5.35
N THR A 28 -4.73 -8.84 5.01
CA THR A 28 -4.14 -7.74 5.78
C THR A 28 -4.80 -7.61 7.15
N TRP A 29 -6.12 -7.76 7.23
CA TRP A 29 -6.86 -7.77 8.49
C TRP A 29 -6.40 -8.90 9.41
N ASN A 30 -6.25 -10.12 8.89
CA ASN A 30 -5.75 -11.26 9.65
C ASN A 30 -4.34 -11.01 10.22
N ILE A 31 -3.44 -10.40 9.44
CA ILE A 31 -2.09 -10.05 9.91
C ILE A 31 -2.16 -9.04 11.05
N LEU A 32 -3.00 -8.01 10.93
CA LEU A 32 -3.20 -6.99 11.96
C LEU A 32 -3.80 -7.58 13.25
N GLU A 33 -4.87 -8.36 13.13
CA GLU A 33 -5.54 -9.02 14.26
C GLU A 33 -4.56 -9.91 15.02
N HIS A 34 -3.84 -10.75 14.28
CA HIS A 34 -2.83 -11.60 14.86
C HIS A 34 -1.70 -10.78 15.52
N ALA A 35 -1.24 -9.69 14.91
CA ALA A 35 -0.19 -8.84 15.50
C ALA A 35 -0.66 -8.16 16.81
N ILE A 36 -1.92 -7.76 16.89
CA ILE A 36 -2.53 -7.20 18.10
C ILE A 36 -2.60 -8.26 19.19
N HIS A 37 -3.08 -9.47 18.87
CA HIS A 37 -3.12 -10.59 19.82
C HIS A 37 -1.73 -10.91 20.40
N ASP A 38 -0.70 -10.90 19.58
CA ASP A 38 0.66 -11.21 20.03
C ASP A 38 1.28 -10.09 20.86
N LEU A 39 0.97 -8.82 20.56
CA LEU A 39 1.34 -7.68 21.39
C LEU A 39 0.76 -7.83 22.80
N TYR A 40 -0.50 -8.23 22.92
CA TYR A 40 -1.14 -8.48 24.22
C TYR A 40 -0.56 -9.71 24.93
N ASN A 41 -0.27 -10.78 24.19
CA ASN A 41 0.26 -12.03 24.75
C ASN A 41 1.77 -11.99 25.07
N HIS A 42 2.43 -10.82 24.96
CA HIS A 42 3.89 -10.65 25.14
C HIS A 42 4.75 -11.56 24.24
N ASN A 43 4.17 -12.10 23.17
CA ASN A 43 4.90 -12.83 22.16
C ASN A 43 5.48 -11.81 21.17
N VAL A 44 6.78 -11.55 21.28
CA VAL A 44 7.46 -10.58 20.41
C VAL A 44 7.53 -11.17 18.99
N ARG A 45 6.57 -10.83 18.13
CA ARG A 45 6.71 -11.13 16.70
C ARG A 45 7.80 -10.27 16.09
N ASN A 46 8.47 -10.86 15.11
CA ASN A 46 9.48 -10.19 14.28
C ASN A 46 8.85 -9.28 13.19
N ILE A 47 7.70 -8.66 13.46
CA ILE A 47 7.07 -7.68 12.57
C ILE A 47 7.48 -6.28 13.03
N SER A 48 8.07 -5.51 12.13
CA SER A 48 8.47 -4.14 12.45
C SER A 48 7.25 -3.21 12.52
N PHE A 49 7.32 -2.19 13.38
CA PHE A 49 6.26 -1.18 13.50
C PHE A 49 5.98 -0.47 12.16
N ALA A 50 7.00 -0.28 11.32
CA ALA A 50 6.87 0.31 9.99
C ALA A 50 6.03 -0.56 9.04
N GLU A 51 6.13 -1.88 9.16
CA GLU A 51 5.39 -2.84 8.34
C GLU A 51 3.91 -2.88 8.75
N LEU A 52 3.64 -2.85 10.05
CA LEU A 52 2.30 -2.66 10.62
C LEU A 52 1.63 -1.38 10.10
N TYR A 53 2.35 -0.26 10.07
CA TYR A 53 1.81 1.02 9.60
C TYR A 53 1.47 1.01 8.10
N ARG A 54 2.27 0.31 7.28
CA ARG A 54 1.98 0.14 5.84
C ARG A 54 0.71 -0.64 5.59
N PHE A 55 0.48 -1.70 6.36
CA PHE A 55 -0.76 -2.47 6.28
C PHE A 55 -1.98 -1.62 6.62
N PHE A 56 -1.88 -0.80 7.67
CA PHE A 56 -2.95 0.13 8.03
C PHE A 56 -3.22 1.17 6.94
N LEU A 57 -2.17 1.77 6.37
CA LEU A 57 -2.31 2.74 5.28
C LEU A 57 -2.91 2.11 4.03
N MET A 58 -2.54 0.88 3.68
CA MET A 58 -3.13 0.19 2.52
C MET A 58 -4.62 -0.11 2.71
N ILE A 59 -5.05 -0.57 3.88
CA ILE A 59 -6.49 -0.76 4.17
C ILE A 59 -7.24 0.56 4.00
N LEU A 60 -6.68 1.66 4.51
CA LEU A 60 -7.32 2.98 4.40
C LEU A 60 -7.48 3.45 2.95
N ILE A 61 -6.52 3.12 2.07
CA ILE A 61 -6.58 3.46 0.64
C ILE A 61 -7.59 2.56 -0.11
N ILE A 62 -7.75 1.30 0.31
CA ILE A 62 -8.68 0.36 -0.33
C ILE A 62 -10.14 0.66 0.08
N CYS A 63 -10.36 1.12 1.31
CA CYS A 63 -11.70 1.39 1.84
C CYS A 63 -12.24 2.81 1.56
N SER A 64 -11.47 3.71 0.95
CA SER A 64 -11.85 5.11 0.69
C SER A 64 -12.24 5.37 -0.76
#